data_AF-A0A354HPX4-F1
#
_entry.id   AF-A0A354HPX4-F1
#
_cell.length_a   1.000
_cell.length_b   1.000
_cell.length_c   1.000
_cell.angle_alpha   90.00
_cell.angle_beta   90.00
_cell.angle_gamma   90.00
#
_symmetry.space_group_name_H-M   'P 1'
#
loop_
_entity.id
_entity.type
_entity.pdbx_description
1 polymer ?
#
loop_
_entity_poly.entity_id
_entity_poly.type
_entity_poly.pdbx_seq_one_letter_code
_entity_poly.pdbx_strand_id
1 'polypeptide(L)'
;AGAVTLQQRLRQQLRLISLPKNLAKIADNIIDNLSDDGYLHLPCGEIACQLRVKEEDVAAALTVVQTLEPVGIGARNLRECLLM
;
A
#
# COMPACT_ATOMS: atom_id res chain seq x y z
N ALA A 1 -3.68 -19.85 -18.39
CA ALA A 1 -4.54 -18.80 -17.80
C ALA A 1 -3.72 -18.09 -16.73
N GLY A 2 -3.26 -16.86 -16.99
CA GLY A 2 -2.44 -16.12 -16.03
C GLY A 2 -3.34 -15.54 -14.95
N ALA A 3 -3.30 -16.11 -13.74
CA ALA A 3 -4.00 -15.52 -12.60
C ALA A 3 -3.39 -14.14 -12.34
N VAL A 4 -4.22 -13.09 -12.44
CA VAL A 4 -3.82 -11.73 -12.08
C VAL A 4 -3.59 -11.71 -10.58
N THR A 5 -2.32 -11.54 -10.15
CA THR A 5 -1.94 -11.52 -8.74
C THR A 5 -2.53 -10.32 -8.02
N LEU A 6 -2.62 -10.38 -6.69
CA LEU A 6 -3.17 -9.29 -5.88
C LEU A 6 -2.44 -7.97 -6.15
N GLN A 7 -1.11 -8.01 -6.20
CA GLN A 7 -0.26 -6.85 -6.46
C GLN A 7 -0.57 -6.22 -7.83
N GLN A 8 -0.83 -7.04 -8.84
CA GLN A 8 -1.18 -6.55 -10.17
C GLN A 8 -2.52 -5.79 -10.17
N ARG A 9 -3.54 -6.32 -9.46
CA ARG A 9 -4.85 -5.66 -9.33
C ARG A 9 -4.72 -4.32 -8.60
N LEU A 10 -3.99 -4.30 -7.48
CA LEU A 10 -3.74 -3.09 -6.70
C LEU A 10 -3.00 -2.04 -7.51
N ARG A 11 -1.96 -2.42 -8.26
CA ARG A 11 -1.24 -1.51 -9.15
C ARG A 11 -2.13 -0.93 -10.24
N GLN A 12 -3.06 -1.72 -10.79
CA GLN A 12 -4.04 -1.21 -11.75
C GLN A 12 -4.96 -0.17 -11.11
N GLN A 13 -5.47 -0.42 -9.90
CA GLN A 13 -6.30 0.54 -9.18
C GLN A 13 -5.53 1.81 -8.81
N LEU A 14 -4.28 1.68 -8.35
CA LEU A 14 -3.41 2.82 -8.04
C LEU A 14 -3.21 3.73 -9.25
N ARG A 15 -3.11 3.16 -10.46
CA ARG A 15 -3.00 3.93 -11.72
C ARG A 15 -4.29 4.64 -12.11
N LEU A 16 -5.45 4.21 -11.63
CA LEU A 16 -6.73 4.88 -11.84
C LEU A 16 -6.90 6.09 -10.91
N ILE A 17 -6.16 6.12 -9.80
CA ILE A 17 -6.15 7.23 -8.85
C ILE A 17 -5.13 8.27 -9.31
N SER A 18 -5.52 9.54 -9.29
CA SER A 18 -4.62 10.65 -9.60
C SER A 18 -3.88 11.07 -8.33
N LEU A 19 -2.63 10.61 -8.20
CA LEU A 19 -1.80 10.83 -7.03
C LEU A 19 -0.39 11.27 -7.44
N PRO A 20 0.31 12.08 -6.62
CA PRO A 20 1.60 12.61 -7.00
C PRO A 20 2.61 11.49 -7.20
N LYS A 21 3.50 11.65 -8.18
CA LYS A 21 4.46 10.60 -8.60
C LYS A 21 5.31 10.05 -7.44
N ASN A 22 5.57 10.86 -6.41
CA ASN A 22 6.27 10.42 -5.22
C ASN A 22 5.45 9.41 -4.41
N LEU A 23 4.20 9.75 -4.08
CA LEU A 23 3.29 8.83 -3.38
C LEU A 23 3.00 7.58 -4.22
N ALA A 24 2.85 7.72 -5.53
CA ALA A 24 2.66 6.60 -6.44
C ALA A 24 3.78 5.56 -6.31
N LYS A 25 5.03 6.01 -6.29
CA LYS A 25 6.20 5.14 -6.15
C LYS A 25 6.24 4.46 -4.78
N ILE A 26 5.91 5.18 -3.73
CA ILE A 26 5.91 4.63 -2.37
C ILE A 26 4.78 3.59 -2.23
N ALA A 27 3.59 3.90 -2.73
CA ALA A 27 2.45 2.98 -2.74
C ALA A 27 2.74 1.73 -3.57
N ASP A 28 3.38 1.86 -4.74
CA ASP A 28 3.82 0.73 -5.55
C ASP A 28 4.81 -0.16 -4.78
N ASN A 29 5.75 0.44 -4.05
CA ASN A 29 6.69 -0.28 -3.20
C ASN A 29 6.00 -0.98 -2.02
N ILE A 30 5.02 -0.34 -1.39
CA ILE A 30 4.18 -0.96 -0.35
C ILE A 30 3.48 -2.18 -0.92
N ILE A 31 2.86 -2.06 -2.11
CA ILE A 31 2.15 -3.16 -2.79
C ILE A 31 3.11 -4.33 -3.08
N ASP A 32 4.35 -4.04 -3.45
CA ASP A 32 5.37 -5.07 -3.71
C ASP A 32 5.81 -5.80 -2.42
N ASN A 33 5.72 -5.11 -1.27
CA ASN A 33 5.99 -5.66 0.06
C ASN A 33 4.75 -6.31 0.73
N LEU A 34 3.61 -6.34 0.05
CA LEU A 34 2.44 -7.07 0.55
C LEU A 34 2.61 -8.57 0.32
N SER A 35 2.21 -9.34 1.32
CA SER A 35 2.08 -10.81 1.20
C SER A 35 0.91 -11.18 0.28
N ASP A 36 0.83 -12.44 -0.12
CA ASP A 36 -0.27 -12.96 -0.97
C ASP A 36 -1.65 -12.74 -0.32
N ASP A 37 -1.70 -12.80 1.01
CA ASP A 37 -2.88 -12.51 1.84
C ASP A 37 -3.19 -11.00 2.01
N GLY A 38 -2.39 -10.09 1.44
CA GLY A 38 -2.63 -8.64 1.47
C GLY A 38 -2.16 -7.92 2.73
N TYR A 39 -1.36 -8.58 3.58
CA TYR A 39 -0.78 -7.99 4.79
C TYR A 39 0.59 -7.36 4.55
N LEU A 40 0.81 -6.18 5.12
CA LEU A 40 2.10 -5.50 5.13
C LEU A 40 2.89 -5.89 6.39
N HIS A 41 3.92 -6.70 6.22
CA HIS A 41 4.79 -7.11 7.33
C HIS A 41 5.86 -6.07 7.66
N LEU A 42 6.26 -5.26 6.67
CA LEU A 42 7.27 -4.24 6.85
C LEU A 42 6.70 -3.00 7.56
N PRO A 43 7.43 -2.43 8.53
CA PRO A 43 7.01 -1.19 9.14
C PRO A 43 7.28 0.05 8.26
N CYS A 44 6.45 1.09 8.38
CA CYS A 44 6.60 2.31 7.59
C CYS A 44 8.01 2.93 7.70
N GLY A 45 8.63 2.89 8.89
CA GLY A 45 9.99 3.41 9.09
C GLY A 45 11.07 2.65 8.31
N GLU A 46 10.94 1.33 8.16
CA GLU A 46 11.85 0.53 7.33
C GLU A 46 11.69 0.89 5.85
N ILE A 47 10.45 0.98 5.38
CA ILE A 47 10.14 1.37 3.99
C ILE A 47 10.64 2.79 3.72
N ALA A 48 10.46 3.71 4.67
CA ALA A 48 10.95 5.08 4.59
C ALA A 48 12.47 5.14 4.48
N CYS A 49 13.18 4.34 5.28
CA CYS A 49 14.64 4.21 5.24
C CYS A 49 15.12 3.65 3.89
N GLN A 50 14.48 2.59 3.39
CA GLN A 50 14.83 1.97 2.10
C GLN A 50 14.61 2.91 0.92
N LEU A 51 13.50 3.64 0.91
CA LEU A 51 13.15 4.59 -0.15
C LEU A 51 13.83 5.96 0.04
N ARG A 52 14.52 6.19 1.18
CA ARG A 52 15.05 7.49 1.61
C ARG A 52 14.01 8.61 1.54
N VAL A 53 12.78 8.29 1.95
CA VAL A 53 11.66 9.23 2.07
C VAL A 53 11.33 9.41 3.54
N LYS A 54 10.41 10.32 3.84
CA LYS A 54 9.95 10.48 5.21
C LYS A 54 8.89 9.44 5.54
N GLU A 55 8.83 9.04 6.80
CA GLU A 55 7.81 8.10 7.28
C GLU A 55 6.39 8.62 7.06
N GLU A 56 6.18 9.94 7.15
CA GLU A 56 4.92 10.62 6.83
C GLU A 56 4.46 10.39 5.39
N ASP A 57 5.37 10.39 4.40
CA ASP A 57 5.03 10.08 3.01
C ASP A 57 4.64 8.59 2.84
N VAL A 58 5.30 7.70 3.59
CA VAL A 58 4.97 6.26 3.60
C VAL A 58 3.61 6.01 4.24
N ALA A 59 3.32 6.68 5.36
CA ALA A 59 2.02 6.60 6.00
C ALA A 59 0.91 7.09 5.07
N ALA A 60 1.11 8.22 4.39
CA ALA A 60 0.14 8.73 3.41
C ALA A 60 -0.07 7.76 2.23
N ALA A 61 1.02 7.20 1.69
CA ALA A 61 0.92 6.20 0.62
C ALA A 61 0.22 4.92 1.09
N LEU A 62 0.49 4.49 2.33
CA LEU A 62 -0.16 3.34 2.94
C LEU A 62 -1.67 3.57 3.11
N THR A 63 -2.08 4.76 3.55
CA THR A 63 -3.50 5.12 3.62
C THR A 63 -4.16 4.99 2.24
N VAL A 64 -3.51 5.45 1.17
CA VAL A 64 -4.04 5.27 -0.19
C VAL A 64 -4.16 3.78 -0.54
N VAL A 65 -3.14 2.97 -0.25
CA VAL A 65 -3.19 1.52 -0.48
C VAL A 65 -4.33 0.85 0.32
N GLN A 66 -4.60 1.31 1.54
CA GLN A 66 -5.70 0.81 2.38
C GLN A 66 -7.10 1.20 1.86
N THR A 67 -7.20 2.24 1.02
CA THR A 67 -8.46 2.59 0.32
C THR A 67 -8.70 1.74 -0.93
N LEU A 68 -7.72 0.94 -1.35
CA LEU A 68 -7.85 0.02 -2.49
C LEU A 68 -8.63 -1.23 -2.09
N GLU A 69 -9.02 -2.00 -3.10
CA GLU A 69 -9.84 -3.19 -2.93
C GLU A 69 -9.03 -4.48 -3.08
N PRO A 70 -9.31 -5.52 -2.27
CA PRO A 70 -10.33 -5.59 -1.22
C PRO A 70 -10.05 -4.76 0.05
N VAL A 71 -11.13 -4.26 0.68
CA VAL A 71 -11.12 -3.61 2.00
C VAL A 71 -10.27 -4.37 3.00
N GLY A 72 -9.39 -3.65 3.71
CA GLY A 72 -8.49 -4.21 4.73
C GLY A 72 -7.09 -4.56 4.24
N ILE A 73 -6.77 -4.37 2.96
CA ILE A 73 -5.41 -4.52 2.42
C ILE A 73 -4.45 -3.51 3.01
N GLY A 74 -3.27 -3.96 3.43
CA GLY A 74 -2.28 -3.10 4.08
C GLY A 74 -2.67 -2.66 5.50
N ALA A 75 -3.72 -3.23 6.10
CA ALA A 75 -4.06 -2.98 7.49
C ALA A 75 -2.93 -3.46 8.41
N ARG A 76 -2.30 -2.52 9.14
CA ARG A 76 -1.29 -2.85 10.17
C ARG A 76 -1.94 -3.28 11.49
N ASN A 77 -3.26 -3.09 11.64
CA ASN A 77 -4.11 -3.63 12.69
C ASN A 77 -5.60 -3.48 12.29
N LEU A 78 -6.41 -4.52 12.51
CA LEU A 78 -7.89 -4.50 12.36
C LEU A 78 -8.60 -3.40 13.17
N ARG A 79 -7.89 -2.75 14.10
CA ARG A 79 -8.45 -1.75 15.04
C ARG A 79 -8.71 -0.36 14.45
N GLU A 80 -8.10 0.01 13.33
CA GLU A 80 -8.42 1.26 12.61
C GLU A 80 -9.65 1.12 11.70
N CYS A 81 -10.15 -0.10 11.49
CA CYS A 81 -11.29 -0.37 10.60
C CYS A 81 -12.67 -0.05 11.24
N LEU A 82 -12.71 0.34 12.53
CA LEU A 82 -13.93 0.54 13.31
C LEU A 82 -14.17 1.99 13.78
N LEU A 83 -13.32 2.93 13.38
CA LEU A 83 -13.36 4.33 13.82
C LEU A 83 -13.62 5.36 12.71
N MET A 84 -13.92 4.92 11.48
CA MET A 84 -14.36 5.78 10.38
C MET A 84 -15.88 5.80 10.24
#